data_AF-X1TLG6-F1
#
_entry.id   AF-X1TLG6-F1
#
_cell.length_a   1.000
_cell.length_b   1.000
_cell.length_c   1.000
_cell.angle_alpha   90.00
_cell.angle_beta   90.00
_cell.angle_gamma   90.00
#
_symmetry.space_group_name_H-M   'P 1'
#
loop_
_entity.id
_entity.type
_entity.pdbx_description
1 polymer ?
#
loop_
_entity_poly.entity_id
_entity_poly.type
_entity_poly.pdbx_seq_one_letter_code
_entity_poly.pdbx_strand_id
1 'polypeptide(L)'
;MVVAKQLYQLQEVELEIESNEQALAQIASQLGESRAVVRAQTELKLKQQHLEELRRQQHSAEWEIDDLVSKLTTAEEKLYSGRIKDPKELTNLQ
;
A
#
# COMPACT_ATOMS: atom_id res chain seq x y z
N MET A 1 28.03 -51.28 39.22
CA MET A 1 28.72 -50.39 38.25
C MET A 1 27.92 -50.13 36.96
N VAL A 2 27.04 -51.03 36.51
CA VAL A 2 26.27 -50.85 35.26
C VAL A 2 25.29 -49.66 35.31
N VAL A 3 24.58 -49.48 36.43
CA VAL A 3 23.60 -48.40 36.62
C VAL A 3 24.23 -47.01 36.56
N ALA A 4 25.40 -46.81 37.17
CA ALA A 4 26.11 -45.53 37.14
C ALA A 4 26.55 -45.15 35.71
N LYS A 5 26.98 -46.13 34.90
CA LYS A 5 27.32 -45.92 33.50
C LYS A 5 26.10 -45.55 32.66
N GLN A 6 24.96 -46.20 32.90
CA GLN A 6 23.70 -45.91 32.21
C GLN A 6 23.17 -44.51 32.55
N LEU A 7 23.27 -44.10 33.82
CA LEU A 7 22.89 -42.75 34.25
C LEU A 7 23.78 -41.68 33.64
N TYR A 8 25.08 -41.93 33.54
CA TYR A 8 26.01 -41.02 32.89
C TYR A 8 25.70 -40.85 31.39
N GLN A 9 25.42 -41.95 30.69
CA GLN A 9 25.02 -41.90 29.28
C GLN A 9 23.69 -41.16 29.07
N LEU A 10 22.72 -41.36 29.98
CA LEU A 10 21.47 -40.62 29.95
C LEU A 10 21.71 -39.11 30.13
N GLN A 11 22.57 -38.73 31.08
CA GLN A 11 22.92 -37.34 31.34
C GLN A 11 23.59 -36.67 30.12
N GLU A 12 24.47 -37.38 29.40
CA GLU A 12 25.08 -36.86 28.17
C GLU A 12 24.02 -36.56 27.10
N VAL A 13 23.03 -37.45 26.94
CA VAL A 13 21.92 -37.25 26.00
C VAL A 13 21.02 -36.09 26.43
N GLU A 14 20.73 -35.96 27.73
CA GLU A 14 19.93 -34.84 28.26
C GLU A 14 20.60 -33.48 27.99
N LEU A 15 21.92 -33.39 28.20
CA LEU A 15 22.69 -32.18 27.91
C LEU A 15 22.71 -31.84 26.41
N GLU A 16 22.80 -32.85 25.56
CA GLU A 16 22.75 -32.66 24.11
C GLU A 16 21.37 -32.15 23.64
N ILE A 17 20.29 -32.70 24.21
CA ILE A 17 18.92 -32.23 23.94
C ILE A 17 18.77 -30.78 24.37
N GLU A 18 19.18 -30.43 25.60
CA GLU A 18 19.06 -29.05 26.13
C GLU A 18 19.82 -28.04 25.26
N SER A 19 21.03 -28.39 24.83
CA SER A 19 21.84 -27.57 23.92
C SER A 19 21.14 -27.35 22.57
N ASN A 20 20.58 -28.41 21.99
CA ASN A 20 19.88 -28.35 20.71
C ASN A 20 18.58 -27.53 20.80
N GLU A 21 17.84 -27.65 21.91
CA GLU A 21 16.64 -26.85 22.16
C GLU A 21 16.98 -25.36 22.30
N GLN A 22 18.06 -25.00 23.01
CA GLN A 22 18.54 -23.62 23.08
C GLN A 22 18.94 -23.08 21.70
N ALA A 23 19.67 -23.86 20.91
CA ALA A 23 20.07 -23.48 19.57
C ALA A 23 18.85 -23.25 18.66
N LEU A 24 17.85 -24.15 18.71
CA LEU A 24 16.61 -24.00 17.98
C LEU A 24 15.82 -22.76 18.40
N ALA A 25 15.75 -22.47 19.70
CA ALA A 25 15.08 -21.27 20.21
C ALA A 25 15.77 -19.99 19.71
N GLN A 26 17.11 -19.96 19.71
CA GLN A 26 17.88 -18.83 19.17
C GLN A 26 17.64 -18.67 17.67
N ILE A 27 17.75 -19.74 16.89
CA ILE A 27 17.51 -19.72 15.45
C ILE A 27 16.07 -19.29 15.14
N ALA A 28 15.08 -19.83 15.86
CA ALA A 28 13.69 -19.46 15.73
C ALA A 28 13.45 -17.97 16.07
N SER A 29 14.12 -17.43 17.09
CA SER A 29 14.04 -16.00 17.43
C SER A 29 14.65 -15.11 16.33
N GLN A 30 15.69 -15.58 15.65
CA GLN A 30 16.32 -14.88 14.54
C GLN A 30 15.48 -14.97 13.25
N LEU A 31 14.79 -16.10 13.03
CA LEU A 31 13.93 -16.34 11.86
C LEU A 31 12.53 -15.72 12.01
N GLY A 32 11.98 -15.69 13.22
CA GLY A 32 10.59 -15.31 13.50
C GLY A 32 10.29 -13.84 13.28
N GLU A 33 11.28 -12.96 13.31
CA GLU A 33 11.06 -11.53 13.16
C GLU A 33 12.21 -10.87 12.39
N SER A 34 12.21 -10.98 11.06
CA SER A 34 12.71 -9.84 10.30
C SER A 34 11.71 -8.70 10.48
N ARG A 35 11.76 -8.03 11.65
CA ARG A 35 10.99 -6.80 11.95
C ARG A 35 11.13 -5.81 10.82
N ALA A 36 12.29 -5.81 10.15
CA ALA A 36 12.56 -5.06 8.94
C ALA A 36 11.59 -5.44 7.80
N VAL A 37 11.38 -6.72 7.50
CA VAL A 37 10.44 -7.19 6.46
C VAL A 37 9.00 -6.85 6.83
N VAL A 38 8.58 -7.08 8.08
CA VAL A 38 7.20 -6.75 8.52
C VAL A 38 6.94 -5.24 8.45
N ARG A 39 7.91 -4.42 8.88
CA ARG A 39 7.84 -2.96 8.74
C ARG A 39 7.78 -2.54 7.27
N ALA A 40 8.65 -3.09 6.43
CA ALA A 40 8.67 -2.79 5.01
C ALA A 40 7.36 -3.16 4.31
N GLN A 41 6.76 -4.31 4.65
CA GLN A 41 5.44 -4.71 4.15
C GLN A 41 4.34 -3.76 4.61
N THR A 42 4.38 -3.30 5.87
CA THR A 42 3.42 -2.34 6.41
C THR A 42 3.52 -0.98 5.72
N GLU A 43 4.75 -0.47 5.55
CA GLU A 43 5.00 0.78 4.83
C GLU A 43 4.58 0.70 3.36
N LEU A 44 4.88 -0.42 2.69
CA LEU A 44 4.46 -0.66 1.31
C LEU A 44 2.94 -0.61 1.18
N LYS A 45 2.21 -1.28 2.09
CA LYS A 45 0.76 -1.29 2.10
C LYS A 45 0.17 0.11 2.29
N LEU A 46 0.73 0.90 3.21
CA LEU A 46 0.30 2.29 3.44
C LEU A 46 0.53 3.16 2.19
N LYS A 47 1.70 3.04 1.56
CA LYS A 47 2.00 3.79 0.33
C LYS A 47 1.09 3.40 -0.83
N GLN A 48 0.78 2.11 -0.98
CA GLN A 48 -0.17 1.63 -1.99
C GLN A 48 -1.57 2.20 -1.77
N GLN A 49 -2.06 2.21 -0.54
CA GLN A 49 -3.36 2.81 -0.22
C GLN A 49 -3.40 4.31 -0.53
N HIS A 50 -2.32 5.03 -0.20
CA HIS A 50 -2.23 6.45 -0.50
C HIS A 50 -2.17 6.73 -2.02
N LEU A 51 -1.42 5.91 -2.77
CA LEU A 51 -1.36 6.01 -4.23
C LEU A 51 -2.74 5.80 -4.87
N GLU A 52 -3.49 4.81 -4.41
CA GLU A 52 -4.85 4.55 -4.92
C GLU A 52 -5.82 5.70 -4.61
N GLU A 53 -5.69 6.36 -3.45
CA GLU A 53 -6.45 7.57 -3.14
C GLU A 53 -6.09 8.73 -4.08
N LEU A 54 -4.80 8.99 -4.29
CA LEU A 54 -4.35 10.03 -5.21
C LEU A 54 -4.80 9.77 -6.65
N ARG A 55 -4.82 8.51 -7.10
CA ARG A 55 -5.33 8.13 -8.43
C ARG A 55 -6.82 8.44 -8.58
N ARG A 56 -7.62 8.17 -7.54
CA ARG A 56 -9.05 8.52 -7.55
C ARG A 56 -9.25 10.03 -7.66
N GLN A 57 -8.47 10.80 -6.90
CA GLN A 57 -8.53 12.26 -6.93
C GLN A 57 -8.12 12.82 -8.29
N GLN A 58 -7.03 12.28 -8.88
CA GLN A 58 -6.61 12.62 -10.23
C GLN A 58 -7.73 12.38 -11.24
N HIS A 59 -8.34 11.19 -11.22
CA HIS A 59 -9.38 10.85 -12.19
C HIS A 59 -10.63 11.73 -12.05
N SER A 60 -11.00 12.08 -10.81
CA SER A 60 -12.08 13.04 -10.56
C SER A 60 -11.77 14.41 -11.17
N ALA A 61 -10.54 14.91 -10.99
CA ALA A 61 -10.12 16.19 -11.54
C ALA A 61 -10.07 16.16 -13.08
N GLU A 62 -9.65 15.04 -13.68
CA GLU A 62 -9.67 14.84 -15.14
C GLU A 62 -11.10 14.94 -15.69
N TRP A 63 -12.07 14.30 -15.03
CA TRP A 63 -13.48 14.39 -15.43
C TRP A 63 -14.05 15.81 -15.29
N GLU A 64 -13.69 16.53 -14.23
CA GLU A 64 -14.10 17.94 -14.07
C GLU A 64 -13.52 18.81 -15.19
N ILE A 65 -12.26 18.58 -15.57
CA ILE A 65 -11.62 19.29 -16.68
C ILE A 65 -12.36 19.00 -17.99
N ASP A 66 -12.66 17.73 -18.29
CA ASP A 66 -13.36 17.34 -19.52
C ASP A 66 -14.77 17.96 -19.61
N ASP A 67 -15.50 18.01 -18.48
CA ASP A 67 -16.81 18.68 -18.40
C ASP A 67 -16.68 20.20 -18.63
N LEU A 68 -15.69 20.85 -18.01
CA LEU A 68 -15.42 22.28 -18.21
C LEU A 68 -15.02 22.59 -19.65
N VAL A 69 -14.17 21.77 -20.26
CA VAL A 69 -13.77 21.90 -21.67
C VAL A 69 -15.00 21.76 -22.56
N SER A 70 -15.85 20.77 -22.33
CA SER A 70 -17.07 20.56 -23.12
C SER A 70 -18.03 21.75 -23.04
N LYS A 71 -18.20 22.31 -21.83
CA LYS A 71 -19.00 23.53 -21.60
C LYS A 71 -18.38 24.74 -22.29
N LEU A 72 -17.06 24.91 -22.22
CA LEU A 72 -16.35 26.01 -22.85
C LEU A 72 -16.51 25.94 -24.38
N THR A 73 -16.25 24.78 -25.00
CA THR A 73 -16.41 24.59 -26.45
C THR A 73 -17.84 24.88 -26.88
N THR A 74 -18.84 24.43 -26.11
CA THR A 74 -20.25 24.74 -26.40
C THR A 74 -20.55 26.24 -26.31
N ALA A 75 -19.96 26.95 -25.34
CA ALA A 75 -20.11 28.38 -25.19
C ALA A 75 -19.41 29.15 -26.33
N GLU A 76 -18.19 28.75 -26.69
CA GLU A 76 -17.42 29.30 -27.80
C GLU A 76 -18.14 29.10 -29.15
N GLU A 77 -18.67 27.91 -29.42
CA GLU A 77 -19.47 27.66 -30.62
C GLU A 77 -20.70 28.57 -30.69
N LYS A 78 -21.40 28.78 -29.57
CA LYS A 78 -22.54 29.71 -29.52
C LYS A 78 -22.10 31.15 -29.81
N LEU A 79 -21.01 31.60 -29.19
CA LEU A 79 -20.44 32.94 -29.38
C LEU A 79 -19.98 33.19 -30.83
N TYR A 80 -19.28 32.23 -31.44
CA TYR A 80 -18.61 32.39 -32.73
C TYR A 80 -19.41 31.89 -33.94
N SER A 81 -20.51 31.15 -33.75
CA SER A 81 -21.37 30.67 -34.86
C SER A 81 -22.18 31.78 -35.55
N GLY A 82 -22.11 33.03 -35.09
CA GLY A 82 -22.89 34.14 -35.63
C GLY A 82 -24.41 34.00 -35.44
N ARG A 83 -24.85 33.04 -34.61
CA ARG A 83 -26.27 32.80 -34.28
C ARG A 83 -26.79 33.65 -33.14
N ILE A 84 -25.93 34.28 -32.33
CA ILE A 84 -26.35 35.22 -31.30
C ILE A 84 -26.86 36.48 -32.02
N LYS A 85 -28.17 36.62 -32.08
CA LYS A 85 -28.85 37.71 -32.79
C LYS A 85 -29.29 38.83 -31.86
N ASP A 86 -29.21 38.63 -30.55
CA ASP A 86 -29.74 39.55 -29.54
C ASP A 86 -28.68 39.87 -28.45
N PRO A 87 -28.41 41.15 -28.14
CA PRO A 87 -27.43 41.55 -27.11
C PRO A 87 -27.68 40.94 -25.73
N LYS A 88 -28.94 40.61 -25.40
CA LYS A 88 -29.31 39.96 -24.13
C LYS A 88 -28.87 38.49 -24.05
N GLU A 89 -28.77 37.80 -25.19
CA GLU A 89 -28.28 36.42 -25.26
C GLU A 89 -26.77 36.36 -24.98
N LEU A 90 -26.04 37.43 -25.32
CA LEU A 90 -24.61 37.57 -25.07
C LEU A 90 -24.30 37.80 -23.59
N THR A 91 -25.14 38.56 -22.88
CA THR A 91 -24.96 38.85 -21.43
C THR A 91 -25.23 37.63 -20.54
N ASN A 92 -26.03 36.66 -21.02
CA ASN A 92 -26.29 35.42 -20.30
C ASN A 92 -25.21 34.33 -20.54
N LEU A 93 -24.29 34.55 -21.48
CA LEU A 93 -23.22 33.62 -21.83
C LEU A 93 -21.84 34.00 -21.25
N GLN A 94 -21.65 35.27 -20.87
CA GLN A 94 -20.48 35.80 -20.17
C GLN A 94 -20.66 35.69 -18.66
#